data_AF-A0A9W6XK31-F1
#
_entry.id   AF-A0A9W6XK31-F1
#
_cell.length_a   1.000
_cell.length_b   1.000
_cell.length_c   1.000
_cell.angle_alpha   90.00
_cell.angle_beta   90.00
_cell.angle_gamma   90.00
#
_symmetry.space_group_name_H-M   'P 1'
#
loop_
_entity.id
_entity.type
_entity.pdbx_description
1 polymer ?
#
loop_
_entity_poly.entity_id
_entity_poly.type
_entity_poly.pdbx_seq_one_letter_code
_entity_poly.pdbx_strand_id
1 'polypeptide(L)'
;MVQSWNKFCYQGGMLEVRAQLPGAVSEASGNPDLALGKNSKVATTKYYPTWPGIWMMGNLGRAIFSESTNRMWPFSYDLCEPDVFNPSNQRISACDDNPGYGLNPNQGRGAPEIDVLEGGGLAVSSSLQIAPGMPDDYRLFPVDTLTGDNLYCVYGYTCTTPGANYIDVPTAYYQKERGHKSWYQGLRYAANNYCKQDADAKQNYASVAASLKKGITENSCTVSTCPASGDVNADIGLINEQGENHWGINTNGTCYPLVNSYMGAYLCDPDNTNLKCASPRNETTTPKSNAMSSFNYQMDAISSNLPVHLGAYTDFVNYQLEWVTGEKGYVRWMLQGSPLFEVTTDAFSNVPQNSNKTNPQKVMLEEPMSLILNVALSSSWGATPPNAGKACRGDGKDEETNRICDSFPMYLKIDYMRLYQDLGDDLDSDNYMQVGCDPASHPTKKWIEGHLDEYEDDDNQWKEVAGKAFCTVDDDCTIGGNLGKTALKTGKCVKSRCECTYSSSWGGPRCTTATSSSTSSNSISKSSYGPPMGLSIGMAGMIVLLSFISVYMSLIVVKTKSVAEMKKPAIYDNDDGPVVQPKIKL
;
A
#
# COMPACT_ATOMS: atom_id res chain seq x y z
N MET A 1 13.50 6.57 3.75
CA MET A 1 12.28 5.91 3.24
C MET A 1 11.93 6.54 1.91
N VAL A 2 11.50 5.74 0.93
CA VAL A 2 10.95 6.20 -0.35
C VAL A 2 9.48 5.80 -0.37
N GLN A 3 8.59 6.72 -0.69
CA GLN A 3 7.16 6.44 -0.77
C GLN A 3 6.55 7.09 -2.02
N SER A 4 5.53 6.44 -2.56
CA SER A 4 4.80 6.87 -3.76
C SER A 4 3.43 7.46 -3.45
N TRP A 5 3.19 7.79 -2.17
CA TRP A 5 1.93 8.30 -1.65
C TRP A 5 1.29 9.34 -2.56
N ASN A 6 0.01 9.12 -2.86
CA ASN A 6 -0.85 9.93 -3.71
C ASN A 6 -0.25 10.30 -5.08
N LYS A 7 0.62 9.43 -5.63
CA LYS A 7 1.25 9.58 -6.95
C LYS A 7 1.17 8.30 -7.77
N PHE A 8 1.57 7.18 -7.16
CA PHE A 8 1.41 5.85 -7.72
C PHE A 8 0.64 5.01 -6.72
N CYS A 9 -0.66 4.88 -6.98
CA CYS A 9 -1.54 4.02 -6.20
C CYS A 9 -2.34 3.12 -7.12
N TYR A 10 -2.81 2.02 -6.55
CA TYR A 10 -3.68 1.08 -7.24
C TYR A 10 -4.56 0.37 -6.23
N GLN A 11 -5.71 -0.11 -6.71
CA GLN A 11 -6.67 -0.91 -5.95
C GLN A 11 -6.75 -2.27 -6.64
N GLY A 12 -6.32 -3.34 -5.97
CA GLY A 12 -6.26 -4.69 -6.55
C GLY A 12 -5.25 -4.86 -7.71
N GLY A 13 -4.80 -6.08 -7.94
CA GLY A 13 -3.89 -6.45 -9.01
C GLY A 13 -2.68 -7.25 -8.51
N MET A 14 -1.70 -7.44 -9.39
CA MET A 14 -0.46 -8.15 -9.06
C MET A 14 0.73 -7.20 -9.07
N LEU A 15 1.48 -7.17 -7.98
CA LEU A 15 2.76 -6.49 -7.86
C LEU A 15 3.89 -7.52 -7.92
N GLU A 16 4.89 -7.27 -8.74
CA GLU A 16 6.15 -8.01 -8.78
C GLU A 16 7.31 -7.07 -8.50
N VAL A 17 8.12 -7.40 -7.51
CA VAL A 17 9.32 -6.65 -7.12
C VAL A 17 10.52 -7.58 -7.19
N ARG A 18 11.47 -7.24 -8.05
CA ARG A 18 12.74 -7.95 -8.14
C ARG A 18 13.78 -7.23 -7.29
N ALA A 19 14.15 -7.81 -6.17
CA ALA A 19 14.98 -7.16 -5.16
C ALA A 19 16.12 -8.05 -4.63
N GLN A 20 17.17 -7.41 -4.13
CA GLN A 20 18.25 -8.00 -3.35
C GLN A 20 18.28 -7.33 -1.97
N LEU A 21 18.20 -8.14 -0.91
CA LEU A 21 18.19 -7.66 0.47
C LEU A 21 19.59 -7.18 0.92
N PRO A 22 19.68 -6.24 1.88
CA PRO A 22 20.95 -5.74 2.38
C PRO A 22 21.65 -6.77 3.28
N GLY A 23 22.97 -6.91 3.14
CA GLY A 23 23.77 -7.79 3.99
C GLY A 23 25.28 -7.67 3.79
N ALA A 24 26.05 -8.11 4.77
CA ALA A 24 27.49 -8.29 4.70
C ALA A 24 27.80 -9.62 3.98
N VAL A 25 27.86 -9.55 2.65
CA VAL A 25 27.99 -10.73 1.76
C VAL A 25 29.24 -10.69 0.87
N SER A 26 30.17 -9.77 1.14
CA SER A 26 31.47 -9.76 0.47
C SER A 26 32.39 -10.83 1.05
N GLU A 27 33.38 -11.29 0.30
CA GLU A 27 34.40 -12.22 0.82
C GLU A 27 35.12 -11.65 2.05
N ALA A 28 35.42 -10.34 2.05
CA ALA A 28 36.08 -9.65 3.16
C ALA A 28 35.25 -9.61 4.46
N SER A 29 33.92 -9.73 4.37
CA SER A 29 33.06 -9.81 5.57
C SER A 29 33.36 -11.06 6.39
N GLY A 30 33.85 -12.13 5.76
CA GLY A 30 34.03 -13.44 6.39
C GLY A 30 32.72 -14.12 6.80
N ASN A 31 31.59 -13.72 6.18
CA ASN A 31 30.29 -14.31 6.44
C ASN A 31 30.31 -15.83 6.19
N PRO A 32 30.09 -16.67 7.23
CA PRO A 32 30.18 -18.11 7.10
C PRO A 32 29.05 -18.70 6.24
N ASP A 33 27.92 -18.00 6.10
CA ASP A 33 26.80 -18.47 5.30
C ASP A 33 27.17 -18.57 3.81
N LEU A 34 28.15 -17.80 3.32
CA LEU A 34 28.61 -17.82 1.93
C LEU A 34 29.04 -19.22 1.46
N ALA A 35 29.45 -20.09 2.38
CA ALA A 35 29.82 -21.48 2.09
C ALA A 35 28.61 -22.43 1.98
N LEU A 36 27.43 -22.04 2.46
CA LEU A 36 26.23 -22.90 2.49
C LEU A 36 25.55 -23.04 1.13
N GLY A 37 25.82 -22.13 0.20
CA GLY A 37 25.17 -22.03 -1.10
C GLY A 37 23.86 -21.24 -1.06
N LYS A 38 23.49 -20.63 -2.20
CA LYS A 38 22.37 -19.67 -2.30
C LYS A 38 21.01 -20.20 -1.85
N ASN A 39 20.76 -21.50 -1.98
CA ASN A 39 19.48 -22.13 -1.63
C ASN A 39 19.41 -22.53 -0.14
N SER A 40 20.48 -22.36 0.63
CA SER A 40 20.49 -22.70 2.06
C SER A 40 19.95 -21.55 2.90
N LYS A 41 19.27 -21.88 4.01
CA LYS A 41 18.88 -20.91 5.04
C LYS A 41 20.12 -20.22 5.59
N VAL A 42 20.06 -18.91 5.79
CA VAL A 42 21.08 -18.20 6.56
C VAL A 42 21.01 -18.66 8.03
N ALA A 43 22.16 -18.79 8.69
CA ALA A 43 22.23 -19.38 10.03
C ALA A 43 22.43 -18.35 11.15
N THR A 44 22.78 -17.09 10.82
CA THR A 44 23.04 -16.04 11.81
C THR A 44 22.51 -14.68 11.37
N THR A 45 22.00 -13.89 12.32
CA THR A 45 21.54 -12.52 12.06
C THR A 45 22.68 -11.51 11.92
N LYS A 46 23.87 -11.81 12.47
CA LYS A 46 24.98 -10.85 12.61
C LYS A 46 25.37 -10.16 11.31
N TYR A 47 25.35 -10.90 10.20
CA TYR A 47 25.76 -10.42 8.88
C TYR A 47 24.61 -9.75 8.10
N TYR A 48 23.39 -9.74 8.62
CA TYR A 48 22.22 -9.12 7.99
C TYR A 48 21.50 -8.20 9.01
N PRO A 49 22.19 -7.17 9.53
CA PRO A 49 21.74 -6.38 10.68
C PRO A 49 20.65 -5.34 10.37
N THR A 50 20.04 -5.39 9.18
CA THR A 50 19.09 -4.38 8.69
C THR A 50 17.70 -4.95 8.53
N TRP A 51 16.69 -4.08 8.59
CA TRP A 51 15.27 -4.39 8.38
C TRP A 51 14.78 -3.76 7.08
N PRO A 52 14.94 -4.42 5.92
CA PRO A 52 14.37 -3.95 4.67
C PRO A 52 12.83 -4.10 4.67
N GLY A 53 12.14 -3.15 4.05
CA GLY A 53 10.69 -3.14 3.90
C GLY A 53 10.30 -2.80 2.46
N ILE A 54 9.37 -3.59 1.91
CA ILE A 54 8.63 -3.38 0.67
C ILE A 54 7.17 -3.59 1.03
N TRP A 55 6.42 -2.51 1.13
CA TRP A 55 5.07 -2.55 1.70
C TRP A 55 4.19 -1.48 1.08
N MET A 56 2.91 -1.56 1.42
CA MET A 56 1.88 -0.71 0.86
C MET A 56 0.94 -0.23 1.94
N MET A 57 0.47 1.01 1.80
CA MET A 57 -0.45 1.63 2.75
C MET A 57 -1.62 2.25 2.01
N GLY A 58 -2.84 2.09 2.55
CA GLY A 58 -4.03 2.74 2.04
C GLY A 58 -3.85 4.26 1.95
N ASN A 59 -4.26 4.86 0.84
CA ASN A 59 -3.89 6.22 0.44
C ASN A 59 -4.45 7.32 1.35
N LEU A 60 -5.48 7.01 2.16
CA LEU A 60 -6.01 7.92 3.18
C LEU A 60 -5.04 8.19 4.33
N GLY A 61 -3.98 7.41 4.48
CA GLY A 61 -2.88 7.70 5.39
C GLY A 61 -1.57 7.90 4.64
N ARG A 62 -0.70 8.75 5.18
CA ARG A 62 0.68 8.88 4.72
C ARG A 62 1.61 8.43 5.83
N ALA A 63 2.38 7.37 5.55
CA ALA A 63 3.39 6.88 6.48
C ALA A 63 4.28 8.04 6.95
N ILE A 64 4.65 8.00 8.24
CA ILE A 64 5.37 9.03 9.03
C ILE A 64 4.59 10.31 9.37
N PHE A 65 3.33 10.46 8.94
CA PHE A 65 2.47 11.59 9.30
C PHE A 65 1.34 11.15 10.23
N SER A 66 1.61 11.23 11.55
CA SER A 66 0.70 10.71 12.57
C SER A 66 -0.71 11.28 12.49
N GLU A 67 -0.89 12.55 12.14
CA GLU A 67 -2.22 13.17 12.01
C GLU A 67 -3.07 12.48 10.93
N SER A 68 -2.48 12.17 9.78
CA SER A 68 -3.15 11.40 8.72
C SER A 68 -3.42 9.93 9.08
N THR A 69 -2.59 9.31 9.93
CA THR A 69 -2.70 7.89 10.27
C THR A 69 -3.53 7.63 11.52
N ASN A 70 -3.71 8.61 12.39
CA ASN A 70 -4.44 8.48 13.65
C ASN A 70 -5.90 8.08 13.41
N ARG A 71 -6.30 6.94 14.01
CA ARG A 71 -7.64 6.32 13.83
C ARG A 71 -7.96 5.99 12.36
N MET A 72 -6.95 5.97 11.49
CA MET A 72 -7.07 5.65 10.06
C MET A 72 -6.32 4.37 9.77
N TRP A 73 -5.05 4.30 10.17
CA TRP A 73 -4.26 3.08 10.12
C TRP A 73 -4.56 2.20 11.36
N PRO A 74 -4.67 0.87 11.22
CA PRO A 74 -4.73 0.10 9.98
C PRO A 74 -6.17 -0.36 9.66
N PHE A 75 -7.18 0.52 9.71
CA PHE A 75 -8.57 0.10 9.62
C PHE A 75 -8.94 -0.59 8.30
N SER A 76 -9.66 -1.71 8.42
CA SER A 76 -10.31 -2.48 7.34
C SER A 76 -11.68 -2.95 7.85
N TYR A 77 -12.56 -1.99 8.15
CA TYR A 77 -13.84 -2.21 8.82
C TYR A 77 -14.91 -1.27 8.29
N ASP A 78 -16.05 -1.85 7.88
CA ASP A 78 -17.12 -1.16 7.16
C ASP A 78 -18.51 -1.51 7.72
N LEU A 79 -18.64 -1.54 9.06
CA LEU A 79 -19.90 -1.85 9.74
C LEU A 79 -20.23 -0.83 10.82
N CYS A 80 -21.51 -0.48 10.95
CA CYS A 80 -22.01 0.35 12.05
C CYS A 80 -22.61 -0.52 13.15
N GLU A 81 -21.76 -0.97 14.07
CA GLU A 81 -22.12 -1.87 15.17
C GLU A 81 -21.55 -1.35 16.50
N PRO A 82 -22.13 -0.28 17.08
CA PRO A 82 -21.57 0.40 18.26
C PRO A 82 -21.48 -0.47 19.51
N ASP A 83 -22.27 -1.55 19.57
CA ASP A 83 -22.22 -2.54 20.66
C ASP A 83 -21.03 -3.50 20.54
N VAL A 84 -20.44 -3.64 19.35
CA VAL A 84 -19.30 -4.53 19.07
C VAL A 84 -18.00 -3.73 19.01
N PHE A 85 -18.01 -2.59 18.34
CA PHE A 85 -16.85 -1.72 18.19
C PHE A 85 -17.25 -0.25 18.31
N ASN A 86 -16.57 0.50 19.18
CA ASN A 86 -16.84 1.92 19.35
C ASN A 86 -16.47 2.69 18.06
N PRO A 87 -17.44 3.27 17.33
CA PRO A 87 -17.17 3.91 16.05
C PRO A 87 -16.25 5.13 16.17
N SER A 88 -16.15 5.78 17.35
CA SER A 88 -15.26 6.93 17.56
C SER A 88 -13.76 6.59 17.46
N ASN A 89 -13.42 5.30 17.52
CA ASN A 89 -12.06 4.81 17.35
C ASN A 89 -11.62 4.73 15.88
N GLN A 90 -12.56 4.72 14.93
CA GLN A 90 -12.29 4.78 13.49
C GLN A 90 -12.65 6.17 12.98
N ARG A 91 -11.72 6.84 12.30
CA ARG A 91 -11.90 8.24 11.90
C ARG A 91 -13.01 8.43 10.86
N ILE A 92 -13.11 7.50 9.92
CA ILE A 92 -14.18 7.46 8.92
C ILE A 92 -14.95 6.17 9.19
N SER A 93 -16.08 6.29 9.90
CA SER A 93 -16.87 5.15 10.34
C SER A 93 -18.11 4.97 9.46
N ALA A 94 -18.52 3.71 9.25
CA ALA A 94 -19.76 3.39 8.56
C ALA A 94 -21.02 3.90 9.29
N CYS A 95 -20.91 4.36 10.55
CA CYS A 95 -22.02 5.01 11.26
C CYS A 95 -22.28 6.46 10.82
N ASP A 96 -21.41 7.05 9.99
CA ASP A 96 -21.55 8.40 9.48
C ASP A 96 -22.23 8.40 8.10
N ASP A 97 -23.42 8.97 8.01
CA ASP A 97 -24.18 9.10 6.75
C ASP A 97 -23.77 10.32 5.92
N ASN A 98 -22.89 11.17 6.45
CA ASN A 98 -22.37 12.34 5.75
C ASN A 98 -20.94 12.68 6.19
N PRO A 99 -19.96 11.81 5.86
CA PRO A 99 -18.54 12.01 6.22
C PRO A 99 -17.91 13.24 5.56
N GLY A 100 -18.58 13.85 4.57
CA GLY A 100 -18.09 15.01 3.84
C GLY A 100 -16.93 14.68 2.91
N TYR A 101 -16.30 15.73 2.36
CA TYR A 101 -15.10 15.63 1.53
C TYR A 101 -15.15 14.56 0.41
N GLY A 102 -16.33 14.33 -0.17
CA GLY A 102 -16.52 13.39 -1.28
C GLY A 102 -16.41 11.91 -0.92
N LEU A 103 -16.33 11.57 0.36
CA LEU A 103 -16.43 10.19 0.84
C LEU A 103 -17.86 9.67 0.67
N ASN A 104 -18.01 8.35 0.56
CA ASN A 104 -19.31 7.71 0.42
C ASN A 104 -20.02 7.67 1.79
N PRO A 105 -21.33 7.97 1.86
CA PRO A 105 -22.15 7.77 3.05
C PRO A 105 -22.10 6.33 3.57
N ASN A 106 -22.08 6.16 4.89
CA ASN A 106 -22.17 4.87 5.58
C ASN A 106 -21.08 3.86 5.16
N GLN A 107 -19.90 4.37 4.79
CA GLN A 107 -18.74 3.55 4.42
C GLN A 107 -17.61 3.80 5.43
N GLY A 108 -17.26 2.79 6.20
CA GLY A 108 -16.08 2.76 7.07
C GLY A 108 -14.82 2.65 6.22
N ARG A 109 -13.87 3.54 6.46
CA ARG A 109 -12.64 3.67 5.66
C ARG A 109 -11.41 3.68 6.56
N GLY A 110 -10.25 3.48 5.97
CA GLY A 110 -9.00 3.40 6.71
C GLY A 110 -7.76 3.54 5.85
N ALA A 111 -6.64 3.17 6.43
CA ALA A 111 -5.35 3.06 5.76
C ALA A 111 -4.69 1.74 6.20
N PRO A 112 -5.22 0.57 5.78
CA PRO A 112 -4.63 -0.71 6.12
C PRO A 112 -3.26 -0.86 5.45
N GLU A 113 -2.52 -1.89 5.85
CA GLU A 113 -1.14 -2.11 5.39
C GLU A 113 -0.95 -3.54 4.85
N ILE A 114 -0.23 -3.64 3.74
CA ILE A 114 0.21 -4.92 3.15
C ILE A 114 1.73 -4.92 3.04
N ASP A 115 2.38 -5.81 3.77
CA ASP A 115 3.81 -6.06 3.66
C ASP A 115 4.06 -7.13 2.60
N VAL A 116 4.57 -6.74 1.43
CA VAL A 116 5.06 -7.69 0.43
C VAL A 116 6.23 -8.47 1.02
N LEU A 117 7.13 -7.73 1.67
CA LEU A 117 8.23 -8.23 2.45
C LEU A 117 8.60 -7.18 3.50
N GLU A 118 8.62 -7.58 4.76
CA GLU A 118 9.16 -6.78 5.84
C GLU A 118 10.01 -7.63 6.79
N GLY A 119 11.24 -7.22 7.05
CA GLY A 119 12.14 -7.96 7.92
C GLY A 119 13.45 -8.35 7.25
N GLY A 120 14.38 -8.85 8.06
CA GLY A 120 15.72 -9.23 7.65
C GLY A 120 16.35 -10.17 8.67
N GLY A 121 17.64 -10.50 8.50
CA GLY A 121 18.24 -11.56 9.31
C GLY A 121 17.78 -12.93 8.85
N LEU A 122 17.22 -13.71 9.77
CA LEU A 122 16.87 -15.12 9.53
C LEU A 122 15.50 -15.31 8.88
N ALA A 123 14.62 -14.31 8.97
CA ALA A 123 13.25 -14.39 8.50
C ALA A 123 12.79 -13.06 7.89
N VAL A 124 11.91 -13.14 6.91
CA VAL A 124 11.12 -12.00 6.40
C VAL A 124 9.64 -12.31 6.58
N SER A 125 8.88 -11.30 6.96
CA SER A 125 7.45 -11.37 7.18
C SER A 125 6.70 -10.92 5.93
N SER A 126 5.62 -11.64 5.64
CA SER A 126 4.55 -11.20 4.75
C SER A 126 3.31 -10.96 5.61
N SER A 127 2.71 -9.76 5.56
CA SER A 127 1.67 -9.39 6.52
C SER A 127 0.53 -8.55 5.95
N LEU A 128 -0.61 -8.62 6.64
CA LEU A 128 -1.71 -7.66 6.59
C LEU A 128 -1.87 -7.05 7.97
N GLN A 129 -1.73 -5.74 8.09
CA GLN A 129 -2.08 -5.03 9.31
C GLN A 129 -3.50 -4.49 9.18
N ILE A 130 -4.33 -4.83 10.15
CA ILE A 130 -5.78 -4.59 10.12
C ILE A 130 -6.34 -4.17 11.47
N ALA A 131 -7.41 -3.38 11.44
CA ALA A 131 -8.20 -3.01 12.60
C ALA A 131 -9.70 -2.95 12.26
N PRO A 132 -10.59 -3.22 13.23
CA PRO A 132 -10.31 -3.69 14.59
C PRO A 132 -9.68 -5.09 14.61
N GLY A 133 -8.69 -5.30 15.48
CA GLY A 133 -8.12 -6.63 15.73
C GLY A 133 -9.01 -7.49 16.61
N MET A 134 -8.70 -8.78 16.73
CA MET A 134 -9.46 -9.73 17.53
C MET A 134 -9.46 -9.36 19.03
N PRO A 135 -10.59 -9.46 19.73
CA PRO A 135 -10.63 -9.35 21.19
C PRO A 135 -9.78 -10.43 21.89
N ASP A 136 -9.46 -10.24 23.17
CA ASP A 136 -8.59 -11.14 23.94
C ASP A 136 -9.11 -12.59 24.01
N ASP A 137 -10.43 -12.75 23.98
CA ASP A 137 -11.13 -14.03 23.97
C ASP A 137 -10.76 -14.94 22.78
N TYR A 138 -10.15 -14.39 21.73
CA TYR A 138 -9.79 -15.12 20.50
C TYR A 138 -8.28 -15.21 20.28
N ARG A 139 -7.44 -14.79 21.24
CA ARG A 139 -5.97 -14.72 21.12
C ARG A 139 -5.26 -15.93 21.72
N LEU A 140 -3.93 -16.01 21.71
CA LEU A 140 -3.19 -16.96 22.55
C LEU A 140 -3.55 -16.76 24.02
N PHE A 141 -3.46 -17.82 24.82
CA PHE A 141 -3.56 -17.65 26.28
C PHE A 141 -2.32 -16.89 26.78
N PRO A 142 -2.48 -15.99 27.76
CA PRO A 142 -1.34 -15.28 28.33
C PRO A 142 -0.38 -16.26 29.00
N VAL A 143 0.91 -15.99 28.87
CA VAL A 143 1.96 -16.76 29.55
C VAL A 143 1.80 -16.62 31.06
N ASP A 144 1.79 -17.73 31.78
CA ASP A 144 1.82 -17.72 33.24
C ASP A 144 3.27 -17.66 33.73
N THR A 145 3.75 -16.46 34.05
CA THR A 145 5.12 -16.26 34.56
C THR A 145 5.39 -16.93 35.91
N LEU A 146 4.35 -17.32 36.67
CA LEU A 146 4.52 -18.04 37.94
C LEU A 146 4.98 -19.49 37.74
N THR A 147 4.75 -20.04 36.55
CA THR A 147 5.22 -21.38 36.17
C THR A 147 6.71 -21.41 35.78
N GLY A 148 7.38 -20.26 35.79
CA GLY A 148 8.78 -20.10 35.38
C GLY A 148 8.96 -19.79 33.89
N ASP A 149 7.86 -19.68 33.13
CA ASP A 149 7.92 -19.24 31.75
C ASP A 149 8.39 -17.77 31.63
N ASN A 150 9.29 -17.54 30.69
CA ASN A 150 9.64 -16.20 30.24
C ASN A 150 8.56 -15.70 29.26
N LEU A 151 8.08 -14.47 29.39
CA LEU A 151 7.09 -13.86 28.47
C LEU A 151 7.48 -13.99 26.98
N TYR A 152 8.78 -14.02 26.66
CA TYR A 152 9.28 -14.17 25.30
C TYR A 152 9.30 -15.61 24.78
N CYS A 153 8.93 -16.63 25.59
CA CYS A 153 8.86 -18.03 25.17
C CYS A 153 7.89 -18.25 23.99
N VAL A 154 6.88 -17.37 23.87
CA VAL A 154 5.84 -17.45 22.82
C VAL A 154 6.47 -17.34 21.44
N TYR A 155 7.48 -16.47 21.27
CA TYR A 155 8.21 -16.30 20.01
C TYR A 155 9.10 -17.50 19.66
N GLY A 156 9.47 -18.31 20.66
CA GLY A 156 10.23 -19.55 20.48
C GLY A 156 9.36 -20.79 20.43
N TYR A 157 8.06 -20.68 20.69
CA TYR A 157 7.13 -21.81 20.87
C TYR A 157 7.57 -22.81 21.94
N THR A 158 8.22 -22.32 23.00
CA THR A 158 8.79 -23.12 24.09
C THR A 158 8.13 -22.89 25.44
N CYS A 159 6.96 -22.25 25.49
CA CYS A 159 6.23 -22.04 26.73
C CYS A 159 5.75 -23.37 27.31
N THR A 160 5.80 -23.50 28.62
CA THR A 160 5.20 -24.62 29.36
C THR A 160 3.72 -24.39 29.65
N THR A 161 3.29 -23.12 29.69
CA THR A 161 1.89 -22.69 29.82
C THR A 161 1.05 -23.28 28.68
N PRO A 162 -0.03 -24.04 28.99
CA PRO A 162 -0.93 -24.57 27.99
C PRO A 162 -1.59 -23.47 27.14
N GLY A 163 -1.52 -23.60 25.82
CA GLY A 163 -2.14 -22.64 24.89
C GLY A 163 -1.43 -21.30 24.75
N ALA A 164 -0.21 -21.17 25.26
CA ALA A 164 0.63 -19.99 25.02
C ALA A 164 1.54 -20.13 23.78
N ASN A 165 1.73 -21.35 23.24
CA ASN A 165 2.60 -21.58 22.08
C ASN A 165 1.87 -21.37 20.75
N TYR A 166 0.85 -22.19 20.49
CA TYR A 166 0.09 -22.17 19.24
C TYR A 166 -1.39 -22.06 19.55
N ILE A 167 -2.10 -21.28 18.72
CA ILE A 167 -3.53 -21.04 18.89
C ILE A 167 -4.28 -22.34 18.67
N ASP A 168 -5.27 -22.62 19.52
CA ASP A 168 -6.05 -23.86 19.53
C ASP A 168 -5.23 -25.15 19.78
N VAL A 169 -4.04 -25.02 20.38
CA VAL A 169 -3.15 -26.14 20.80
C VAL A 169 -2.75 -26.00 22.28
N PRO A 170 -3.05 -26.99 23.17
CA PRO A 170 -3.75 -28.24 22.89
C PRO A 170 -5.24 -28.04 22.60
N THR A 171 -5.79 -28.80 21.66
CA THR A 171 -7.17 -28.61 21.17
C THR A 171 -8.22 -28.81 22.27
N ALA A 172 -8.05 -29.84 23.11
CA ALA A 172 -8.98 -30.11 24.21
C ALA A 172 -8.93 -29.04 25.30
N TYR A 173 -7.77 -28.40 25.49
CA TYR A 173 -7.62 -27.31 26.46
C TYR A 173 -8.39 -26.07 26.00
N TYR A 174 -8.18 -25.62 24.76
CA TYR A 174 -8.96 -24.52 24.19
C TYR A 174 -10.47 -24.77 24.18
N GLN A 175 -10.89 -25.98 23.79
CA GLN A 175 -12.32 -26.34 23.82
C GLN A 175 -12.89 -26.28 25.24
N LYS A 176 -12.12 -26.67 26.26
CA LYS A 176 -12.55 -26.64 27.66
C LYS A 176 -12.61 -25.21 28.21
N GLU A 177 -11.60 -24.40 27.93
CA GLU A 177 -11.46 -23.06 28.51
C GLU A 177 -12.29 -21.99 27.79
N ARG A 178 -12.56 -22.14 26.47
CA ARG A 178 -13.32 -21.16 25.66
C ARG A 178 -14.60 -21.70 25.05
N GLY A 179 -14.59 -22.94 24.57
CA GLY A 179 -15.75 -23.54 23.90
C GLY A 179 -16.04 -23.04 22.49
N HIS A 180 -15.17 -22.20 21.92
CA HIS A 180 -15.22 -21.75 20.52
C HIS A 180 -13.81 -21.69 19.92
N LYS A 181 -13.73 -21.53 18.59
CA LYS A 181 -12.48 -21.38 17.85
C LYS A 181 -11.82 -20.03 18.11
N SER A 182 -10.51 -19.98 17.93
CA SER A 182 -9.70 -18.78 18.16
C SER A 182 -8.93 -18.40 16.89
N TRP A 183 -8.69 -17.10 16.71
CA TRP A 183 -7.91 -16.53 15.59
C TRP A 183 -8.48 -16.72 14.18
N TYR A 184 -7.80 -16.18 13.18
CA TYR A 184 -8.19 -16.28 11.78
C TYR A 184 -8.13 -17.75 11.32
N GLN A 185 -9.14 -18.17 10.56
CA GLN A 185 -9.27 -19.55 10.07
C GLN A 185 -8.98 -19.62 8.57
N GLY A 186 -8.52 -20.77 8.08
CA GLY A 186 -8.36 -21.00 6.64
C GLY A 186 -7.19 -20.25 6.01
N LEU A 187 -6.25 -19.75 6.81
CA LEU A 187 -5.00 -19.17 6.29
C LEU A 187 -4.24 -20.23 5.49
N ARG A 188 -3.64 -19.83 4.37
CA ARG A 188 -3.02 -20.75 3.42
C ARG A 188 -1.51 -20.55 3.40
N TYR A 189 -0.75 -21.61 3.60
CA TYR A 189 0.72 -21.58 3.63
C TYR A 189 1.28 -22.63 2.68
N ALA A 190 2.34 -22.32 1.96
CA ALA A 190 2.99 -23.23 1.01
C ALA A 190 4.51 -23.18 1.11
N ALA A 191 5.14 -24.28 0.72
CA ALA A 191 6.59 -24.44 0.84
C ALA A 191 7.36 -23.49 -0.08
N ASN A 192 8.42 -22.88 0.45
CA ASN A 192 9.41 -22.23 -0.38
C ASN A 192 10.37 -23.28 -0.96
N ASN A 193 10.03 -23.77 -2.16
CA ASN A 193 10.79 -24.78 -2.88
C ASN A 193 12.11 -24.27 -3.47
N TYR A 194 12.41 -22.96 -3.38
CA TYR A 194 13.76 -22.46 -3.68
C TYR A 194 14.77 -22.84 -2.60
N CYS A 195 14.32 -23.18 -1.39
CA CYS A 195 15.23 -23.65 -0.36
C CYS A 195 15.69 -25.08 -0.62
N LYS A 196 16.91 -25.37 -0.17
CA LYS A 196 17.44 -26.73 -0.10
C LYS A 196 16.50 -27.62 0.73
N GLN A 197 16.30 -28.85 0.25
CA GLN A 197 15.51 -29.88 0.94
C GLN A 197 16.20 -30.37 2.22
N ASP A 198 15.36 -30.73 3.17
CA ASP A 198 15.64 -31.30 4.48
C ASP A 198 14.65 -32.45 4.70
N ALA A 199 15.17 -33.68 4.79
CA ALA A 199 14.34 -34.87 4.90
C ALA A 199 13.54 -34.89 6.22
N ASP A 200 14.06 -34.26 7.28
CA ASP A 200 13.43 -34.23 8.60
C ASP A 200 12.25 -33.24 8.64
N ALA A 201 12.20 -32.29 7.69
CA ALA A 201 11.11 -31.34 7.54
C ALA A 201 9.97 -31.86 6.65
N LYS A 202 10.13 -33.03 6.02
CA LYS A 202 9.16 -33.58 5.07
C LYS A 202 7.92 -34.09 5.80
N GLN A 203 6.75 -33.70 5.31
CA GLN A 203 5.46 -34.11 5.87
C GLN A 203 4.67 -35.02 4.93
N ASN A 204 3.74 -35.77 5.54
CA ASN A 204 2.72 -36.55 4.85
C ASN A 204 1.33 -35.99 5.19
N TYR A 205 0.54 -35.68 4.16
CA TYR A 205 -0.81 -35.13 4.32
C TYR A 205 -1.70 -36.01 5.21
N ALA A 206 -1.74 -37.32 4.97
CA ALA A 206 -2.64 -38.22 5.71
C ALA A 206 -2.31 -38.26 7.22
N SER A 207 -1.02 -38.19 7.57
CA SER A 207 -0.58 -38.14 8.96
C SER A 207 -1.02 -36.85 9.66
N VAL A 208 -0.76 -35.69 9.03
CA VAL A 208 -1.14 -34.38 9.60
C VAL A 208 -2.66 -34.24 9.69
N ALA A 209 -3.39 -34.61 8.63
CA ALA A 209 -4.86 -34.56 8.61
C ALA A 209 -5.48 -35.47 9.68
N ALA A 210 -4.92 -36.67 9.90
CA ALA A 210 -5.37 -37.56 10.96
C ALA A 210 -5.09 -36.99 12.36
N SER A 211 -3.96 -36.30 12.55
CA SER A 211 -3.62 -35.63 13.80
C SER A 211 -4.58 -34.47 14.11
N LEU A 212 -4.82 -33.59 13.14
CA LEU A 212 -5.78 -32.48 13.26
C LEU A 212 -7.20 -32.98 13.58
N LYS A 213 -7.65 -34.04 12.89
CA LYS A 213 -8.96 -34.66 13.15
C LYS A 213 -9.08 -35.24 14.56
N LYS A 214 -7.99 -35.80 15.10
CA LYS A 214 -7.94 -36.32 16.47
C LYS A 214 -7.90 -35.19 17.52
N GLY A 215 -7.42 -34.01 17.13
CA GLY A 215 -7.09 -32.92 18.03
C GLY A 215 -5.68 -33.07 18.57
N ILE A 216 -4.93 -31.96 18.60
CA ILE A 216 -3.54 -31.93 19.06
C ILE A 216 -3.54 -31.96 20.60
N THR A 217 -2.84 -32.94 21.17
CA THR A 217 -2.80 -33.16 22.62
C THR A 217 -1.56 -32.55 23.27
N GLU A 218 -0.51 -32.40 22.48
CA GLU A 218 0.77 -31.81 22.84
C GLU A 218 0.63 -30.29 23.02
N ASN A 219 1.49 -29.69 23.86
CA ASN A 219 1.54 -28.24 24.02
C ASN A 219 2.36 -27.52 22.93
N SER A 220 2.91 -28.26 21.98
CA SER A 220 3.73 -27.72 20.90
C SER A 220 3.59 -28.57 19.65
N CYS A 221 3.85 -27.95 18.50
CA CYS A 221 3.74 -28.56 17.19
C CYS A 221 5.00 -29.34 16.80
N THR A 222 4.80 -30.47 16.15
CA THR A 222 5.87 -31.28 15.54
C THR A 222 5.55 -31.52 14.07
N VAL A 223 6.55 -31.96 13.31
CA VAL A 223 6.41 -32.30 11.88
C VAL A 223 5.31 -33.35 11.64
N SER A 224 5.03 -34.23 12.59
CA SER A 224 3.98 -35.24 12.47
C SER A 224 2.61 -34.83 13.02
N THR A 225 2.53 -33.77 13.83
CA THR A 225 1.29 -33.41 14.55
C THR A 225 0.59 -32.19 13.95
N CYS A 226 1.32 -31.18 13.50
CA CYS A 226 0.73 -29.95 12.98
C CYS A 226 1.07 -29.73 11.49
N PRO A 227 0.31 -28.86 10.80
CA PRO A 227 0.77 -28.25 9.54
C PRO A 227 2.17 -27.65 9.69
N ALA A 228 2.96 -27.64 8.61
CA ALA A 228 4.34 -27.15 8.64
C ALA A 228 4.46 -25.68 9.07
N SER A 229 3.40 -24.88 8.90
CA SER A 229 3.37 -23.49 9.39
C SER A 229 3.21 -23.37 10.91
N GLY A 230 2.80 -24.44 11.60
CA GLY A 230 2.39 -24.41 13.01
C GLY A 230 0.96 -23.91 13.25
N ASP A 231 0.27 -23.45 12.20
CA ASP A 231 -1.13 -23.01 12.26
C ASP A 231 -2.07 -24.21 12.09
N VAL A 232 -2.71 -24.66 13.17
CA VAL A 232 -3.64 -25.80 13.15
C VAL A 232 -5.02 -25.44 12.58
N ASN A 233 -5.29 -24.15 12.36
CA ASN A 233 -6.51 -23.65 11.75
C ASN A 233 -6.31 -23.31 10.25
N ALA A 234 -5.12 -23.55 9.72
CA ALA A 234 -4.80 -23.35 8.31
C ALA A 234 -5.60 -24.28 7.37
N ASP A 235 -5.80 -23.81 6.14
CA ASP A 235 -6.29 -24.65 5.05
C ASP A 235 -5.25 -25.73 4.72
N ILE A 236 -5.71 -26.99 4.58
CA ILE A 236 -4.88 -28.15 4.18
C ILE A 236 -5.38 -28.81 2.88
N GLY A 237 -6.25 -28.12 2.15
CA GLY A 237 -6.76 -28.53 0.84
C GLY A 237 -5.71 -28.48 -0.25
N LEU A 238 -6.10 -28.87 -1.46
CA LEU A 238 -5.20 -28.85 -2.63
C LEU A 238 -4.92 -27.43 -3.08
N ILE A 239 -3.67 -27.14 -3.47
CA ILE A 239 -3.25 -25.81 -3.93
C ILE A 239 -3.91 -25.45 -5.28
N ASN A 240 -3.97 -26.40 -6.22
CA ASN A 240 -4.43 -26.15 -7.59
C ASN A 240 -5.72 -26.91 -7.96
N GLU A 241 -6.50 -27.36 -6.97
CA GLU A 241 -7.66 -28.29 -7.12
C GLU A 241 -7.34 -29.61 -7.85
N GLN A 242 -6.11 -29.76 -8.33
CA GLN A 242 -5.57 -30.81 -9.18
C GLN A 242 -4.12 -31.07 -8.70
N GLY A 243 -3.72 -32.33 -8.64
CA GLY A 243 -2.39 -32.75 -8.18
C GLY A 243 -2.34 -33.21 -6.71
N GLU A 244 -1.13 -33.28 -6.15
CA GLU A 244 -0.85 -33.86 -4.81
C GLU A 244 -0.33 -32.82 -3.79
N ASN A 245 -0.17 -31.56 -4.19
CA ASN A 245 0.33 -30.52 -3.30
C ASN A 245 -0.82 -29.92 -2.50
N HIS A 246 -0.64 -29.88 -1.19
CA HIS A 246 -1.61 -29.35 -0.24
C HIS A 246 -1.07 -28.08 0.41
N TRP A 247 -1.97 -27.13 0.70
CA TRP A 247 -1.68 -26.07 1.65
C TRP A 247 -1.32 -26.67 3.02
N GLY A 248 -0.49 -25.97 3.79
CA GLY A 248 -0.06 -26.39 5.13
C GLY A 248 0.85 -27.62 5.21
N ILE A 249 1.14 -28.32 4.10
CA ILE A 249 1.92 -29.57 4.09
C ILE A 249 3.27 -29.39 3.39
N ASN A 250 4.36 -29.66 4.10
CA ASN A 250 5.71 -29.61 3.52
C ASN A 250 6.11 -30.92 2.82
N THR A 251 5.45 -31.27 1.71
CA THR A 251 5.71 -32.53 0.97
C THR A 251 7.14 -32.66 0.45
N ASN A 252 7.81 -31.53 0.19
CA ASN A 252 9.18 -31.50 -0.34
C ASN A 252 10.26 -31.38 0.75
N GLY A 253 9.87 -31.10 2.01
CA GLY A 253 10.81 -30.87 3.09
C GLY A 253 11.71 -29.64 2.88
N THR A 254 11.20 -28.54 2.30
CA THR A 254 12.00 -27.31 2.10
C THR A 254 11.73 -26.29 3.20
N CYS A 255 12.22 -25.04 3.05
CA CYS A 255 11.77 -23.95 3.91
C CYS A 255 10.25 -23.81 3.84
N TYR A 256 9.65 -23.47 4.98
CA TYR A 256 8.22 -23.28 5.09
C TYR A 256 7.93 -21.99 5.86
N PRO A 257 7.00 -21.14 5.38
CA PRO A 257 6.53 -19.98 6.14
C PRO A 257 5.82 -20.43 7.42
N LEU A 258 6.22 -19.87 8.56
CA LEU A 258 5.63 -20.16 9.86
C LEU A 258 4.59 -19.11 10.20
N VAL A 259 3.54 -19.48 10.94
CA VAL A 259 2.64 -18.50 11.55
C VAL A 259 3.47 -17.58 12.44
N ASN A 260 3.17 -16.28 12.44
CA ASN A 260 3.82 -15.35 13.33
C ASN A 260 3.10 -15.36 14.68
N SER A 261 3.86 -15.44 15.77
CA SER A 261 3.34 -15.33 17.12
C SER A 261 3.05 -13.88 17.54
N TYR A 262 3.48 -12.90 16.73
CA TYR A 262 3.09 -11.50 16.88
C TYR A 262 1.61 -11.34 16.56
N MET A 263 0.81 -11.09 17.59
CA MET A 263 -0.65 -10.97 17.46
C MET A 263 -1.11 -9.51 17.28
N GLY A 264 -0.24 -8.57 16.93
CA GLY A 264 -0.59 -7.15 16.82
C GLY A 264 -0.38 -6.34 18.11
N ALA A 265 -1.01 -5.17 18.19
CA ALA A 265 -0.80 -4.19 19.26
C ALA A 265 -2.11 -3.54 19.71
N TYR A 266 -2.11 -2.98 20.91
CA TYR A 266 -3.22 -2.15 21.38
C TYR A 266 -2.84 -0.68 21.27
N LEU A 267 -3.51 0.05 20.38
CA LEU A 267 -3.23 1.44 20.06
C LEU A 267 -4.09 2.33 20.95
N CYS A 268 -3.49 3.38 21.51
CA CYS A 268 -4.15 4.30 22.44
C CYS A 268 -3.72 5.75 22.22
N ASP A 269 -4.64 6.66 22.54
CA ASP A 269 -4.29 8.06 22.78
C ASP A 269 -3.41 8.22 24.05
N PRO A 270 -2.59 9.29 24.16
CA PRO A 270 -1.71 9.51 25.31
C PRO A 270 -2.41 9.67 26.66
N ASP A 271 -3.71 10.03 26.67
CA ASP A 271 -4.47 10.28 27.90
C ASP A 271 -5.26 9.05 28.36
N ASN A 272 -5.15 7.93 27.65
CA ASN A 272 -5.91 6.71 27.88
C ASN A 272 -5.47 5.98 29.16
N THR A 273 -6.42 5.45 29.91
CA THR A 273 -6.19 4.73 31.18
C THR A 273 -6.33 3.21 31.04
N ASN A 274 -6.61 2.70 29.84
CA ASN A 274 -6.79 1.27 29.60
C ASN A 274 -5.47 0.52 29.81
N LEU A 275 -5.50 -0.52 30.64
CA LEU A 275 -4.32 -1.31 31.01
C LEU A 275 -3.64 -2.02 29.82
N LYS A 276 -4.33 -2.17 28.69
CA LYS A 276 -3.76 -2.74 27.46
C LYS A 276 -2.86 -1.75 26.71
N CYS A 277 -2.96 -0.46 26.98
CA CYS A 277 -2.09 0.54 26.37
C CYS A 277 -0.62 0.27 26.76
N ALA A 278 0.32 0.53 25.86
CA ALA A 278 1.75 0.35 26.16
C ALA A 278 2.24 1.25 27.32
N SER A 279 1.59 2.39 27.53
CA SER A 279 1.88 3.33 28.62
C SER A 279 0.58 3.98 29.10
N PRO A 280 -0.23 3.29 29.91
CA PRO A 280 -1.51 3.82 30.38
C PRO A 280 -1.27 5.01 31.32
N ARG A 281 -2.03 6.09 31.13
CA ARG A 281 -1.96 7.28 31.99
C ARG A 281 -2.47 6.93 33.37
N ASN A 282 -1.68 7.24 34.40
CA ASN A 282 -2.16 7.21 35.78
C ASN A 282 -2.95 8.48 36.09
N GLU A 283 -4.27 8.37 36.17
CA GLU A 283 -5.14 9.52 36.39
C GLU A 283 -5.00 10.18 37.76
N THR A 284 -4.44 9.48 38.74
CA THR A 284 -4.22 10.02 40.10
C THR A 284 -2.99 10.91 40.18
N THR A 285 -2.00 10.71 39.30
CA THR A 285 -0.71 11.42 39.33
C THR A 285 -0.49 12.32 38.12
N THR A 286 -1.17 12.07 37.01
CA THR A 286 -0.87 12.67 35.71
C THR A 286 -2.14 13.27 35.09
N PRO A 287 -2.26 14.61 35.03
CA PRO A 287 -3.36 15.28 34.33
C PRO A 287 -3.43 14.92 32.85
N LYS A 288 -4.62 15.10 32.23
CA LYS A 288 -4.78 14.94 30.78
C LYS A 288 -3.99 16.01 30.02
N SER A 289 -3.27 15.59 29.00
CA SER A 289 -2.60 16.47 28.04
C SER A 289 -3.58 17.17 27.10
N ASN A 290 -4.70 16.50 26.77
CA ASN A 290 -5.64 16.86 25.70
C ASN A 290 -4.95 17.05 24.35
N ALA A 291 -3.86 16.33 24.10
CA ALA A 291 -3.12 16.42 22.85
C ALA A 291 -3.95 15.97 21.64
N MET A 292 -4.92 15.06 21.86
CA MET A 292 -5.82 14.58 20.82
C MET A 292 -7.12 14.02 21.41
N SER A 293 -8.11 13.76 20.54
CA SER A 293 -9.33 13.05 20.91
C SER A 293 -9.02 11.65 21.44
N SER A 294 -9.74 11.20 22.45
CA SER A 294 -9.52 9.88 23.03
C SER A 294 -9.86 8.77 22.04
N PHE A 295 -9.01 7.75 21.98
CA PHE A 295 -9.26 6.51 21.26
C PHE A 295 -8.46 5.38 21.88
N ASN A 296 -8.97 4.17 21.74
CA ASN A 296 -8.20 2.96 22.00
C ASN A 296 -8.80 1.79 21.24
N TYR A 297 -7.97 1.00 20.57
CA TYR A 297 -8.43 -0.16 19.83
C TYR A 297 -7.29 -1.16 19.65
N GLN A 298 -7.69 -2.41 19.45
CA GLN A 298 -6.78 -3.47 19.07
C GLN A 298 -6.53 -3.43 17.57
N MET A 299 -5.30 -3.66 17.13
CA MET A 299 -4.96 -4.00 15.75
C MET A 299 -4.36 -5.42 15.70
N ASP A 300 -4.46 -6.06 14.55
CA ASP A 300 -3.81 -7.33 14.24
C ASP A 300 -2.80 -7.16 13.10
N ALA A 301 -1.81 -8.05 13.08
CA ALA A 301 -0.93 -8.25 11.94
C ALA A 301 -0.99 -9.73 11.54
N ILE A 302 -1.88 -10.09 10.62
CA ILE A 302 -1.94 -11.44 10.08
C ILE A 302 -0.68 -11.64 9.25
N SER A 303 0.22 -12.47 9.74
CA SER A 303 1.55 -12.58 9.15
C SER A 303 2.10 -14.00 9.13
N SER A 304 2.99 -14.21 8.16
CA SER A 304 3.82 -15.40 8.09
C SER A 304 5.30 -15.04 7.98
N ASN A 305 6.11 -15.67 8.81
CA ASN A 305 7.56 -15.53 8.83
C ASN A 305 8.20 -16.59 7.94
N LEU A 306 8.79 -16.18 6.81
CA LEU A 306 9.53 -17.03 5.90
C LEU A 306 11.01 -17.07 6.29
N PRO A 307 11.59 -18.25 6.60
CA PRO A 307 13.04 -18.41 6.71
C PRO A 307 13.76 -18.00 5.42
N VAL A 308 14.75 -17.12 5.54
CA VAL A 308 15.44 -16.52 4.39
C VAL A 308 16.57 -17.42 3.91
N HIS A 309 16.61 -17.68 2.60
CA HIS A 309 17.74 -18.35 1.95
C HIS A 309 18.80 -17.32 1.55
N LEU A 310 20.08 -17.70 1.54
CA LEU A 310 21.20 -16.80 1.24
C LEU A 310 21.07 -16.07 -0.10
N GLY A 311 20.40 -16.68 -1.08
CA GLY A 311 20.11 -16.08 -2.38
C GLY A 311 19.39 -14.73 -2.30
N ALA A 312 18.55 -14.51 -1.28
CA ALA A 312 17.89 -13.22 -1.07
C ALA A 312 18.88 -12.07 -0.78
N TYR A 313 20.05 -12.39 -0.20
CA TYR A 313 21.10 -11.41 0.11
C TYR A 313 22.18 -11.33 -0.97
N THR A 314 22.35 -12.38 -1.77
CA THR A 314 23.45 -12.50 -2.75
C THR A 314 23.02 -12.27 -4.20
N ASP A 315 21.74 -12.51 -4.51
CA ASP A 315 21.14 -12.41 -5.85
C ASP A 315 19.86 -11.57 -5.83
N PHE A 316 19.32 -11.27 -7.03
CA PHE A 316 17.99 -10.70 -7.19
C PHE A 316 16.91 -11.79 -7.16
N VAL A 317 15.93 -11.61 -6.28
CA VAL A 317 14.79 -12.51 -6.07
C VAL A 317 13.50 -11.81 -6.46
N ASN A 318 12.60 -12.52 -7.14
CA ASN A 318 11.27 -12.02 -7.50
C ASN A 318 10.31 -12.26 -6.34
N TYR A 319 9.90 -11.18 -5.67
CA TYR A 319 8.82 -11.16 -4.68
C TYR A 319 7.55 -10.70 -5.37
N GLN A 320 6.45 -11.40 -5.14
CA GLN A 320 5.20 -11.13 -5.83
C GLN A 320 4.04 -11.11 -4.83
N LEU A 321 3.08 -10.25 -5.10
CA LEU A 321 1.86 -10.10 -4.34
C LEU A 321 0.70 -10.03 -5.33
N GLU A 322 -0.23 -10.95 -5.25
CA GLU A 322 -1.51 -10.88 -5.94
C GLU A 322 -2.57 -10.46 -4.92
N TRP A 323 -3.33 -9.42 -5.25
CA TRP A 323 -4.36 -8.85 -4.38
C TRP A 323 -5.66 -8.70 -5.16
N VAL A 324 -6.65 -9.47 -4.76
CA VAL A 324 -8.01 -9.44 -5.29
C VAL A 324 -8.93 -8.96 -4.18
N THR A 325 -9.76 -7.98 -4.48
CA THR A 325 -10.72 -7.36 -3.53
C THR A 325 -12.07 -8.09 -3.58
N GLY A 326 -13.00 -7.70 -2.70
CA GLY A 326 -14.36 -8.26 -2.66
C GLY A 326 -14.50 -9.52 -1.80
N GLU A 327 -15.71 -10.07 -1.77
CA GLU A 327 -16.15 -11.19 -0.93
C GLU A 327 -15.44 -12.51 -1.27
N LYS A 328 -15.00 -12.67 -2.52
CA LYS A 328 -14.19 -13.81 -2.99
C LYS A 328 -12.71 -13.49 -3.16
N GLY A 329 -12.30 -12.32 -2.67
CA GLY A 329 -10.94 -11.82 -2.77
C GLY A 329 -9.92 -12.61 -1.95
N TYR A 330 -8.66 -12.25 -2.15
CA TYR A 330 -7.52 -12.75 -1.39
C TYR A 330 -6.29 -11.85 -1.56
N VAL A 331 -5.37 -11.91 -0.60
CA VAL A 331 -3.99 -11.45 -0.77
C VAL A 331 -3.11 -12.68 -0.75
N ARG A 332 -2.33 -12.90 -1.82
CA ARG A 332 -1.42 -14.02 -1.98
C ARG A 332 0.00 -13.52 -2.21
N TRP A 333 0.91 -13.97 -1.37
CA TRP A 333 2.34 -13.77 -1.53
C TRP A 333 2.93 -14.94 -2.29
N MET A 334 3.77 -14.62 -3.25
CA MET A 334 4.50 -15.58 -4.06
C MET A 334 5.98 -15.21 -4.07
N LEU A 335 6.82 -16.23 -4.17
CA LEU A 335 8.25 -16.08 -4.37
C LEU A 335 8.61 -16.84 -5.64
N GLN A 336 9.18 -16.13 -6.61
CA GLN A 336 9.62 -16.71 -7.88
C GLN A 336 8.49 -17.50 -8.59
N GLY A 337 7.28 -16.96 -8.58
CA GLY A 337 6.10 -17.56 -9.22
C GLY A 337 5.43 -18.68 -8.43
N SER A 338 5.91 -19.02 -7.23
CA SER A 338 5.28 -20.05 -6.37
C SER A 338 4.59 -19.41 -5.16
N PRO A 339 3.34 -19.79 -4.83
CA PRO A 339 2.66 -19.29 -3.64
C PRO A 339 3.40 -19.67 -2.37
N LEU A 340 3.36 -18.79 -1.38
CA LEU A 340 3.96 -18.97 -0.06
C LEU A 340 2.94 -18.78 1.06
N PHE A 341 2.15 -17.73 0.96
CA PHE A 341 1.16 -17.36 1.97
C PHE A 341 -0.05 -16.76 1.27
N GLU A 342 -1.25 -17.00 1.80
CA GLU A 342 -2.47 -16.41 1.30
C GLU A 342 -3.48 -16.21 2.43
N VAL A 343 -4.11 -15.04 2.41
CA VAL A 343 -5.24 -14.66 3.27
C VAL A 343 -6.42 -14.39 2.36
N THR A 344 -7.46 -15.19 2.47
CA THR A 344 -8.71 -15.01 1.71
C THR A 344 -9.66 -14.07 2.44
N THR A 345 -10.62 -13.49 1.74
CA THR A 345 -11.68 -12.68 2.37
C THR A 345 -12.46 -13.50 3.40
N ASP A 346 -12.62 -14.82 3.19
CA ASP A 346 -13.28 -15.73 4.13
C ASP A 346 -12.66 -15.68 5.53
N ALA A 347 -11.33 -15.58 5.63
CA ALA A 347 -10.64 -15.44 6.92
C ALA A 347 -11.05 -14.16 7.67
N PHE A 348 -11.43 -13.10 6.96
CA PHE A 348 -11.86 -11.81 7.51
C PHE A 348 -13.36 -11.72 7.78
N SER A 349 -14.17 -12.29 6.88
CA SER A 349 -15.62 -12.22 6.96
C SER A 349 -16.21 -13.27 7.90
N ASN A 350 -15.58 -14.45 8.00
CA ASN A 350 -16.02 -15.57 8.82
C ASN A 350 -15.14 -15.77 10.05
N VAL A 351 -14.97 -14.69 10.82
CA VAL A 351 -14.21 -14.73 12.07
C VAL A 351 -14.90 -15.59 13.14
N PRO A 352 -14.15 -16.29 14.01
CA PRO A 352 -14.75 -17.03 15.12
C PRO A 352 -15.56 -16.11 16.05
N GLN A 353 -16.66 -16.66 16.57
CA GLN A 353 -17.55 -15.96 17.49
C GLN A 353 -17.77 -16.77 18.76
N ASN A 354 -17.74 -16.07 19.90
CA ASN A 354 -18.31 -16.57 21.15
C ASN A 354 -19.84 -16.44 21.13
N SER A 355 -20.51 -16.87 22.20
CA SER A 355 -21.98 -16.82 22.30
C SER A 355 -22.56 -15.41 22.19
N ASN A 356 -21.76 -14.39 22.51
CA ASN A 356 -22.16 -12.98 22.53
C ASN A 356 -21.79 -12.24 21.23
N LYS A 357 -21.18 -12.93 20.25
CA LYS A 357 -20.74 -12.37 18.97
C LYS A 357 -19.86 -11.13 19.10
N THR A 358 -18.86 -11.19 19.98
CA THR A 358 -18.02 -10.02 20.30
C THR A 358 -16.85 -9.79 19.34
N ASN A 359 -16.64 -10.66 18.34
CA ASN A 359 -15.56 -10.47 17.38
C ASN A 359 -16.05 -9.61 16.21
N PRO A 360 -15.51 -8.40 16.00
CA PRO A 360 -15.89 -7.59 14.85
C PRO A 360 -15.51 -8.30 13.56
N GLN A 361 -16.43 -8.36 12.60
CA GLN A 361 -16.16 -8.83 11.25
C GLN A 361 -15.31 -7.80 10.51
N LYS A 362 -14.27 -8.22 9.79
CA LYS A 362 -13.42 -7.32 9.00
C LYS A 362 -13.84 -7.41 7.54
N VAL A 363 -13.48 -6.38 6.77
CA VAL A 363 -13.57 -6.43 5.31
C VAL A 363 -12.19 -6.71 4.73
N MET A 364 -12.20 -7.24 3.51
CA MET A 364 -10.97 -7.35 2.73
C MET A 364 -10.33 -5.96 2.59
N LEU A 365 -9.01 -5.92 2.42
CA LEU A 365 -8.34 -4.65 2.17
C LEU A 365 -8.77 -4.16 0.79
N GLU A 366 -9.45 -3.02 0.76
CA GLU A 366 -10.05 -2.47 -0.45
C GLU A 366 -9.61 -1.03 -0.73
N GLU A 367 -8.86 -0.39 0.18
CA GLU A 367 -8.34 0.96 -0.04
C GLU A 367 -7.34 1.01 -1.20
N PRO A 368 -7.35 2.02 -2.09
CA PRO A 368 -6.25 2.21 -3.04
C PRO A 368 -4.95 2.42 -2.26
N MET A 369 -3.90 1.66 -2.58
CA MET A 369 -2.67 1.64 -1.78
C MET A 369 -1.48 2.23 -2.54
N SER A 370 -0.59 2.90 -1.81
CA SER A 370 0.68 3.42 -2.32
C SER A 370 1.86 2.60 -1.85
N LEU A 371 2.89 2.48 -2.69
CA LEU A 371 4.12 1.73 -2.38
C LEU A 371 5.08 2.51 -1.50
N ILE A 372 5.70 1.80 -0.56
CA ILE A 372 6.71 2.30 0.37
C ILE A 372 7.90 1.32 0.42
N LEU A 373 9.10 1.89 0.41
CA LEU A 373 10.38 1.17 0.42
C LEU A 373 11.30 1.77 1.48
N ASN A 374 11.89 0.93 2.32
CA ASN A 374 12.87 1.38 3.32
C ASN A 374 13.90 0.31 3.68
N VAL A 375 14.96 0.79 4.33
CA VAL A 375 15.88 -0.02 5.13
C VAL A 375 15.94 0.65 6.48
N ALA A 376 15.53 -0.06 7.52
CA ALA A 376 15.50 0.41 8.90
C ALA A 376 16.52 -0.35 9.76
N LEU A 377 16.78 0.19 10.95
CA LEU A 377 17.46 -0.47 12.05
C LEU A 377 16.49 -0.42 13.25
N SER A 378 16.45 -1.47 14.06
CA SER A 378 15.56 -1.53 15.22
C SER A 378 16.19 -2.28 16.37
N SER A 379 16.21 -1.65 17.54
CA SER A 379 16.61 -2.27 18.80
C SER A 379 15.63 -3.34 19.29
N SER A 380 14.40 -3.35 18.75
CA SER A 380 13.31 -4.22 19.22
C SER A 380 13.05 -5.41 18.31
N TRP A 381 13.46 -5.35 17.03
CA TRP A 381 13.17 -6.38 16.02
C TRP A 381 14.40 -7.19 15.59
N GLY A 382 15.47 -7.18 16.38
CA GLY A 382 16.69 -7.96 16.10
C GLY A 382 17.56 -7.46 14.95
N ALA A 383 17.08 -6.49 14.15
CA ALA A 383 17.85 -5.77 13.13
C ALA A 383 18.72 -4.68 13.77
N THR A 384 19.74 -5.14 14.49
CA THR A 384 20.73 -4.27 15.13
C THR A 384 22.11 -4.51 14.54
N PRO A 385 22.85 -3.45 14.17
CA PRO A 385 24.25 -3.59 13.84
C PRO A 385 25.03 -4.03 15.08
N PRO A 386 26.24 -4.59 14.90
CA PRO A 386 27.20 -4.69 15.99
C PRO A 386 27.33 -3.34 16.71
N ASN A 387 27.44 -3.37 18.05
CA ASN A 387 27.51 -2.18 18.90
C ASN A 387 26.26 -1.27 18.88
N ALA A 388 25.06 -1.86 18.98
CA ALA A 388 23.80 -1.13 19.05
C ALA A 388 23.85 0.07 20.04
N GLY A 389 23.32 1.22 19.60
CA GLY A 389 23.36 2.48 20.36
C GLY A 389 24.66 3.29 20.21
N LYS A 390 25.66 2.79 19.47
CA LYS A 390 26.86 3.52 19.06
C LYS A 390 26.97 3.51 17.54
N ALA A 391 27.84 4.34 16.97
CA ALA A 391 28.17 4.21 15.55
C ALA A 391 28.71 2.79 15.30
N CYS A 392 28.22 2.11 14.26
CA CYS A 392 28.80 0.82 13.83
C CYS A 392 30.19 1.10 13.28
N ARG A 393 31.16 1.15 14.18
CA ARG A 393 32.58 1.20 13.90
C ARG A 393 33.16 0.04 14.67
N GLY A 394 33.89 -0.81 13.97
CA GLY A 394 34.81 -1.71 14.64
C GLY A 394 35.71 -0.90 15.58
N ASP A 395 35.81 -1.28 16.85
CA ASP A 395 36.73 -0.62 17.79
C ASP A 395 38.16 -1.18 17.66
N GLY A 396 38.39 -2.03 16.65
CA GLY A 396 39.66 -2.70 16.38
C GLY A 396 39.89 -3.94 17.24
N LYS A 397 39.02 -4.23 18.22
CA LYS A 397 39.26 -5.32 19.20
C LYS A 397 38.56 -6.62 18.85
N ASP A 398 37.42 -6.55 18.16
CA ASP A 398 36.69 -7.72 17.68
C ASP A 398 36.69 -7.76 16.15
N GLU A 399 37.47 -8.69 15.58
CA GLU A 399 37.68 -8.77 14.12
C GLU A 399 36.40 -9.09 13.34
N GLU A 400 35.44 -9.83 13.91
CA GLU A 400 34.14 -10.10 13.28
C GLU A 400 33.30 -8.81 13.20
N THR A 401 33.16 -8.10 14.32
CA THR A 401 32.45 -6.83 14.41
C THR A 401 33.04 -5.79 13.45
N ASN A 402 34.37 -5.70 13.38
CA ASN A 402 35.06 -4.80 12.46
C ASN A 402 34.63 -5.09 11.02
N ARG A 403 34.73 -6.35 10.57
CA ARG A 403 34.38 -6.78 9.20
C ARG A 403 32.91 -6.53 8.84
N ILE A 404 31.99 -6.75 9.79
CA ILE A 404 30.57 -6.47 9.58
C ILE A 404 30.32 -4.96 9.47
N CYS A 405 30.88 -4.14 10.38
CA CYS A 405 30.71 -2.69 10.32
C CYS A 405 31.36 -2.09 9.06
N ASP A 406 32.48 -2.63 8.59
CA ASP A 406 33.14 -2.23 7.34
C ASP A 406 32.29 -2.54 6.08
N SER A 407 31.24 -3.36 6.22
CA SER A 407 30.29 -3.64 5.14
C SER A 407 29.18 -2.59 4.99
N PHE A 408 29.11 -1.58 5.87
CA PHE A 408 28.18 -0.45 5.72
C PHE A 408 28.75 0.64 4.79
N PRO A 409 27.89 1.43 4.10
CA PRO A 409 26.43 1.32 4.06
C PRO A 409 25.93 0.10 3.28
N MET A 410 24.84 -0.51 3.76
CA MET A 410 24.14 -1.60 3.09
C MET A 410 22.91 -1.07 2.33
N TYR A 411 22.55 -1.73 1.23
CA TYR A 411 21.50 -1.26 0.32
C TYR A 411 20.46 -2.36 0.04
N LEU A 412 19.17 -2.02 0.18
CA LEU A 412 18.10 -2.75 -0.49
C LEU A 412 18.13 -2.33 -1.96
N LYS A 413 18.43 -3.28 -2.86
CA LYS A 413 18.53 -3.00 -4.29
C LYS A 413 17.27 -3.48 -4.98
N ILE A 414 16.70 -2.62 -5.82
CA ILE A 414 15.53 -2.92 -6.65
C ILE A 414 16.00 -2.91 -8.11
N ASP A 415 15.81 -4.03 -8.81
CA ASP A 415 16.05 -4.12 -10.26
C ASP A 415 14.85 -3.53 -11.00
N TYR A 416 13.65 -4.02 -10.67
CA TYR A 416 12.39 -3.46 -11.15
C TYR A 416 11.24 -3.68 -10.18
N MET A 417 10.19 -2.89 -10.38
CA MET A 417 8.85 -3.13 -9.86
C MET A 417 7.87 -3.09 -11.02
N ARG A 418 6.94 -4.03 -11.08
CA ARG A 418 5.89 -4.12 -12.09
C ARG A 418 4.55 -4.31 -11.42
N LEU A 419 3.58 -3.53 -11.86
CA LEU A 419 2.19 -3.65 -11.46
C LEU A 419 1.38 -4.10 -12.67
N TYR A 420 0.53 -5.09 -12.45
CA TYR A 420 -0.41 -5.62 -13.44
C TYR A 420 -1.81 -5.51 -12.87
N GLN A 421 -2.73 -4.91 -13.63
CA GLN A 421 -4.14 -4.84 -13.29
C GLN A 421 -4.94 -5.30 -14.50
N ASP A 422 -5.97 -6.09 -14.23
CA ASP A 422 -6.95 -6.45 -15.25
C ASP A 422 -7.89 -5.26 -15.48
N LEU A 423 -8.11 -4.92 -16.74
CA LEU A 423 -9.03 -3.84 -17.16
C LEU A 423 -10.27 -4.41 -17.86
N GLY A 424 -10.47 -5.73 -17.78
CA GLY A 424 -11.66 -6.42 -18.25
C GLY A 424 -12.93 -5.95 -17.55
N ASP A 425 -14.06 -6.12 -18.24
CA ASP A 425 -15.41 -5.85 -17.74
C ASP A 425 -16.10 -7.12 -17.20
N ASP A 426 -15.37 -8.23 -17.14
CA ASP A 426 -15.80 -9.55 -16.67
C ASP A 426 -15.33 -9.89 -15.25
N LEU A 427 -14.75 -8.93 -14.53
CA LEU A 427 -14.46 -9.07 -13.11
C LEU A 427 -15.75 -9.29 -12.31
N ASP A 428 -15.64 -10.04 -11.20
CA ASP A 428 -16.75 -10.20 -10.26
C ASP A 428 -17.29 -8.81 -9.82
N SER A 429 -18.60 -8.71 -9.61
CA SER A 429 -19.28 -7.42 -9.39
C SER A 429 -18.82 -6.66 -8.13
N ASP A 430 -18.24 -7.38 -7.18
CA ASP A 430 -17.67 -6.90 -5.92
C ASP A 430 -16.14 -6.75 -5.97
N ASN A 431 -15.52 -6.99 -7.12
CA ASN A 431 -14.10 -6.72 -7.32
C ASN A 431 -13.89 -5.23 -7.65
N TYR A 432 -13.25 -4.52 -6.73
CA TYR A 432 -12.98 -3.10 -6.84
C TYR A 432 -11.69 -2.77 -7.61
N MET A 433 -11.10 -3.67 -8.38
CA MET A 433 -9.82 -3.40 -9.04
C MET A 433 -9.87 -2.15 -9.92
N GLN A 434 -9.06 -1.13 -9.61
CA GLN A 434 -9.00 0.13 -10.35
C GLN A 434 -7.60 0.76 -10.34
N VAL A 435 -7.28 1.46 -11.42
CA VAL A 435 -6.04 2.23 -11.55
C VAL A 435 -6.19 3.58 -10.84
N GLY A 436 -5.19 3.95 -10.04
CA GLY A 436 -5.07 5.27 -9.45
C GLY A 436 -5.39 5.32 -7.96
N CYS A 437 -5.39 6.54 -7.43
CA CYS A 437 -5.48 6.81 -6.00
C CYS A 437 -6.89 7.19 -5.52
N ASP A 438 -7.82 7.48 -6.44
CA ASP A 438 -9.15 8.03 -6.14
C ASP A 438 -10.27 7.25 -6.88
N PRO A 439 -10.37 5.93 -6.70
CA PRO A 439 -11.44 5.13 -7.30
C PRO A 439 -12.80 5.52 -6.73
N ALA A 440 -13.87 5.42 -7.53
CA ALA A 440 -15.21 5.81 -7.10
C ALA A 440 -15.76 4.96 -5.94
N SER A 441 -15.33 3.70 -5.84
CA SER A 441 -15.68 2.80 -4.73
C SER A 441 -15.04 3.26 -3.41
N HIS A 442 -13.85 3.86 -3.48
CA HIS A 442 -13.02 4.22 -2.35
C HIS A 442 -12.35 5.59 -2.57
N PRO A 443 -13.11 6.70 -2.67
CA PRO A 443 -12.56 8.01 -2.97
C PRO A 443 -11.63 8.48 -1.86
N THR A 444 -10.57 9.20 -2.23
CA THR A 444 -9.59 9.78 -1.29
C THR A 444 -9.21 11.21 -1.60
N LYS A 445 -9.39 11.67 -2.85
CA LYS A 445 -8.81 12.94 -3.33
C LYS A 445 -9.31 14.14 -2.55
N LYS A 446 -10.63 14.32 -2.48
CA LYS A 446 -11.24 15.47 -1.80
C LYS A 446 -10.99 15.46 -0.30
N TRP A 447 -10.86 14.28 0.31
CA TRP A 447 -10.46 14.13 1.71
C TRP A 447 -9.05 14.65 1.93
N ILE A 448 -8.08 14.16 1.15
CA ILE A 448 -6.68 14.57 1.26
C ILE A 448 -6.53 16.06 0.97
N GLU A 449 -7.17 16.58 -0.09
CA GLU A 449 -7.14 18.01 -0.42
C GLU A 449 -7.75 18.89 0.70
N GLY A 450 -8.75 18.37 1.41
CA GLY A 450 -9.42 19.05 2.52
C GLY A 450 -8.64 19.04 3.83
N HIS A 451 -7.62 18.19 3.96
CA HIS A 451 -6.83 17.95 5.17
C HIS A 451 -5.33 17.94 4.87
N LEU A 452 -4.88 18.66 3.83
CA LEU A 452 -3.53 18.52 3.29
C LEU A 452 -2.44 18.79 4.33
N ASP A 453 -2.70 19.67 5.29
CA ASP A 453 -1.85 19.99 6.43
C ASP A 453 -1.53 18.79 7.33
N GLU A 454 -2.40 17.77 7.37
CA GLU A 454 -2.15 16.52 8.11
C GLU A 454 -1.21 15.56 7.36
N TYR A 455 -0.98 15.81 6.07
CA TYR A 455 -0.19 14.96 5.19
C TYR A 455 1.15 15.57 4.83
N GLU A 456 1.47 16.80 5.23
CA GLU A 456 2.73 17.44 4.87
C GLU A 456 3.33 18.29 5.98
N ASP A 457 4.63 18.52 5.88
CA ASP A 457 5.38 19.45 6.71
C ASP A 457 6.32 20.28 5.83
N ASP A 458 7.07 21.20 6.44
CA ASP A 458 7.99 22.09 5.75
C ASP A 458 9.08 21.33 4.95
N ASP A 459 9.44 20.11 5.36
CA ASP A 459 10.48 19.29 4.75
C ASP A 459 9.92 18.32 3.68
N ASN A 460 8.63 17.96 3.76
CA ASN A 460 8.03 16.83 3.06
C ASN A 460 6.67 17.14 2.41
N GLN A 461 6.58 18.27 1.71
CA GLN A 461 5.40 18.70 0.95
C GLN A 461 4.86 17.68 -0.06
N TRP A 462 3.53 17.65 -0.23
CA TRP A 462 2.90 17.03 -1.39
C TRP A 462 3.25 17.84 -2.63
N LYS A 463 3.73 17.13 -3.66
CA LYS A 463 4.16 17.74 -4.92
C LYS A 463 3.57 16.98 -6.08
N GLU A 464 2.85 17.70 -6.92
CA GLU A 464 2.37 17.22 -8.20
C GLU A 464 3.57 16.76 -9.06
N VAL A 465 3.43 15.59 -9.68
CA VAL A 465 4.47 15.07 -10.58
C VAL A 465 4.30 15.75 -11.94
N ALA A 466 5.32 16.45 -12.43
CA ALA A 466 5.30 17.06 -13.76
C ALA A 466 6.51 16.59 -14.59
N GLY A 467 6.27 15.59 -15.45
CA GLY A 467 7.27 15.04 -16.36
C GLY A 467 8.18 13.98 -15.71
N LYS A 468 9.39 13.82 -16.25
CA LYS A 468 10.43 12.85 -15.84
C LYS A 468 10.22 11.39 -16.27
N ALA A 469 9.13 11.03 -16.95
CA ALA A 469 9.08 9.75 -17.65
C ALA A 469 10.21 9.65 -18.68
N PHE A 470 10.70 8.44 -18.93
CA PHE A 470 11.56 8.18 -20.08
C PHE A 470 10.81 8.50 -21.38
N CYS A 471 11.52 9.08 -22.34
CA CYS A 471 11.00 9.39 -23.67
C CYS A 471 12.11 9.29 -24.71
N THR A 472 11.69 9.13 -25.95
CA THR A 472 12.53 9.16 -27.15
C THR A 472 12.15 10.31 -28.07
N VAL A 473 10.86 10.66 -28.13
CA VAL A 473 10.30 11.75 -28.95
C VAL A 473 9.30 12.57 -28.13
N ASP A 474 9.02 13.80 -28.57
CA ASP A 474 8.06 14.70 -27.90
C ASP A 474 6.67 14.09 -27.72
N ASP A 475 6.26 13.21 -28.65
CA ASP A 475 4.95 12.55 -28.64
C ASP A 475 4.79 11.58 -27.46
N ASP A 476 5.90 11.07 -26.88
CA ASP A 476 5.86 10.25 -25.66
C ASP A 476 5.41 11.07 -24.43
N CYS A 477 5.47 12.39 -24.54
CA CYS A 477 5.20 13.36 -23.48
C CYS A 477 3.97 14.24 -23.76
N THR A 478 3.13 13.83 -24.71
CA THR A 478 2.03 14.66 -25.24
C THR A 478 0.73 13.86 -25.28
N ILE A 479 -0.39 14.49 -24.89
CA ILE A 479 -1.71 13.88 -24.98
C ILE A 479 -2.05 13.60 -26.44
N GLY A 480 -2.46 12.37 -26.72
CA GLY A 480 -2.96 11.96 -28.03
C GLY A 480 -1.89 11.73 -29.09
N GLY A 481 -0.59 11.65 -28.74
CA GLY A 481 0.55 11.46 -29.67
C GLY A 481 0.37 10.35 -30.72
N ASN A 482 0.96 9.16 -30.51
CA ASN A 482 0.87 8.05 -31.47
C ASN A 482 -0.51 7.35 -31.55
N LEU A 483 -1.44 7.70 -30.66
CA LEU A 483 -2.69 6.97 -30.42
C LEU A 483 -3.96 7.83 -30.60
N GLY A 484 -3.83 9.15 -30.80
CA GLY A 484 -4.97 10.08 -30.87
C GLY A 484 -5.14 10.73 -32.24
N LYS A 485 -6.36 11.15 -32.56
CA LYS A 485 -6.68 11.86 -33.82
C LYS A 485 -6.19 13.33 -33.85
N THR A 486 -5.88 13.90 -32.69
CA THR A 486 -5.36 15.28 -32.53
C THR A 486 -4.36 15.30 -31.37
N ALA A 487 -3.10 15.61 -31.65
CA ALA A 487 -2.06 15.73 -30.62
C ALA A 487 -2.12 17.12 -29.96
N LEU A 488 -2.27 17.16 -28.64
CA LEU A 488 -2.17 18.39 -27.84
C LEU A 488 -0.80 18.43 -27.17
N LYS A 489 0.10 19.31 -27.61
CA LYS A 489 1.46 19.41 -27.07
C LYS A 489 1.47 19.85 -25.60
N THR A 490 1.56 18.90 -24.69
CA THR A 490 1.57 19.11 -23.23
C THR A 490 2.95 18.92 -22.62
N GLY A 491 3.88 18.30 -23.35
CA GLY A 491 5.26 18.10 -22.94
C GLY A 491 6.19 17.88 -24.12
N LYS A 492 7.49 17.81 -23.82
CA LYS A 492 8.58 17.58 -24.78
C LYS A 492 9.57 16.57 -24.21
N CYS A 493 10.28 15.89 -25.09
CA CYS A 493 11.34 14.98 -24.71
C CYS A 493 12.68 15.72 -24.65
N VAL A 494 13.16 15.99 -23.44
CA VAL A 494 14.40 16.71 -23.18
C VAL A 494 15.37 15.77 -22.48
N LYS A 495 16.52 15.47 -23.11
CA LYS A 495 17.53 14.55 -22.57
C LYS A 495 16.94 13.19 -22.16
N SER A 496 16.09 12.63 -23.02
CA SER A 496 15.37 11.37 -22.78
C SER A 496 14.48 11.38 -21.51
N ARG A 497 13.99 12.56 -21.12
CA ARG A 497 13.01 12.74 -20.05
C ARG A 497 11.91 13.69 -20.48
N CYS A 498 10.66 13.38 -20.12
CA CYS A 498 9.56 14.29 -20.37
C CYS A 498 9.69 15.57 -19.55
N GLU A 499 9.45 16.71 -20.19
CA GLU A 499 9.37 18.03 -19.58
C GLU A 499 8.05 18.67 -19.99
N CYS A 500 7.20 19.01 -19.02
CA CYS A 500 5.88 19.56 -19.30
C CYS A 500 5.99 21.00 -19.77
N THR A 501 5.24 21.37 -20.82
CA THR A 501 5.30 22.72 -21.40
C THR A 501 4.88 23.80 -20.41
N TYR A 502 3.92 23.46 -19.54
CA TYR A 502 3.47 24.29 -18.42
C TYR A 502 3.22 23.37 -17.22
N SER A 503 4.19 23.27 -16.31
CA SER A 503 4.06 22.42 -15.10
C SER A 503 2.96 22.86 -14.14
N SER A 504 2.38 24.07 -14.33
CA SER A 504 1.20 24.55 -13.61
C SER A 504 -0.12 24.08 -14.21
N SER A 505 -0.11 23.55 -15.43
CA SER A 505 -1.29 23.14 -16.18
C SER A 505 -1.26 21.66 -16.56
N TRP A 506 -0.06 21.07 -16.65
CA TRP A 506 0.17 19.69 -17.03
C TRP A 506 1.09 18.99 -16.02
N GLY A 507 0.67 17.80 -15.63
CA GLY A 507 1.30 16.92 -14.67
C GLY A 507 1.23 15.47 -15.16
N GLY A 508 1.47 14.55 -14.24
CA GLY A 508 1.83 13.18 -14.53
C GLY A 508 3.25 13.05 -15.11
N PRO A 509 3.81 11.83 -15.06
CA PRO A 509 5.19 11.58 -15.49
C PRO A 509 5.40 11.81 -16.99
N ARG A 510 4.35 11.69 -17.80
CA ARG A 510 4.34 11.95 -19.24
C ARG A 510 3.67 13.28 -19.64
N CYS A 511 3.37 14.16 -18.69
CA CYS A 511 2.68 15.43 -18.97
C CYS A 511 1.29 15.25 -19.59
N THR A 512 0.64 14.12 -19.34
CA THR A 512 -0.67 13.76 -19.91
C THR A 512 -1.84 14.03 -18.97
N THR A 513 -1.57 14.50 -17.76
CA THR A 513 -2.60 14.80 -16.74
C THR A 513 -2.78 16.30 -16.65
N ALA A 514 -4.01 16.80 -16.67
CA ALA A 514 -4.26 18.22 -16.40
C ALA A 514 -4.17 18.49 -14.90
N THR A 515 -3.40 19.50 -14.50
CA THR A 515 -3.30 19.92 -13.09
C THR A 515 -4.26 21.06 -12.85
N SER A 516 -5.25 20.88 -11.98
CA SER A 516 -6.10 21.99 -11.54
C SER A 516 -5.25 22.95 -10.71
N SER A 517 -5.20 24.23 -11.08
CA SER A 517 -4.55 25.27 -10.29
C SER A 517 -5.26 25.43 -8.95
N SER A 518 -4.79 24.72 -7.92
CA SER A 518 -5.13 24.94 -6.52
C SER A 518 -4.41 26.20 -6.04
N THR A 519 -4.99 27.35 -6.35
CA THR A 519 -4.68 28.60 -5.64
C THR A 519 -5.98 29.34 -5.45
N SER A 520 -6.50 29.24 -4.22
CA SER A 520 -7.38 30.22 -3.56
C SER A 520 -8.00 31.27 -4.48
N SER A 521 -9.06 30.92 -5.19
CA SER A 521 -9.89 31.92 -5.88
C SER A 521 -11.31 31.42 -6.06
N ASN A 522 -12.25 32.36 -5.90
CA ASN A 522 -13.71 32.19 -5.86
C ASN A 522 -14.28 31.27 -6.95
N SER A 523 -15.48 30.75 -6.65
CA SER A 523 -16.26 29.64 -7.24
C SER A 523 -16.45 29.53 -8.77
N ILE A 524 -15.73 30.29 -9.59
CA ILE A 524 -15.85 30.32 -11.06
C ILE A 524 -14.66 29.62 -11.76
N SER A 525 -13.56 29.30 -11.07
CA SER A 525 -12.34 28.72 -11.68
C SER A 525 -12.25 27.18 -11.66
N LYS A 526 -13.25 26.46 -11.14
CA LYS A 526 -13.18 24.99 -10.96
C LYS A 526 -13.04 24.15 -12.25
N SER A 527 -13.04 24.75 -13.44
CA SER A 527 -13.01 24.00 -14.70
C SER A 527 -12.49 24.79 -15.92
N SER A 528 -11.50 25.67 -15.75
CA SER A 528 -10.91 26.34 -16.92
C SER A 528 -9.72 25.55 -17.46
N TYR A 529 -9.91 24.90 -18.62
CA TYR A 529 -8.87 24.26 -19.41
C TYR A 529 -8.31 25.27 -20.42
N GLY A 530 -7.00 25.56 -20.37
CA GLY A 530 -6.37 26.43 -21.35
C GLY A 530 -5.05 27.06 -20.90
N PRO A 531 -4.39 27.82 -21.79
CA PRO A 531 -3.19 28.59 -21.43
C PRO A 531 -3.50 29.55 -20.26
N PRO A 532 -2.47 29.98 -19.49
CA PRO A 532 -2.65 30.87 -18.35
C PRO A 532 -3.55 32.04 -18.70
N MET A 533 -4.50 32.38 -17.82
CA MET A 533 -5.54 33.39 -18.09
C MET A 533 -4.94 34.73 -18.57
N GLY A 534 -3.75 35.10 -18.08
CA GLY A 534 -3.01 36.28 -18.56
C GLY A 534 -2.60 36.23 -20.04
N LEU A 535 -2.24 35.06 -20.56
CA LEU A 535 -1.92 34.86 -21.98
C LEU A 535 -3.18 35.01 -22.84
N SER A 536 -4.29 34.41 -22.39
CA SER A 536 -5.59 34.51 -23.06
C SER A 536 -6.12 35.95 -23.09
N ILE A 537 -5.98 36.69 -21.97
CA ILE A 537 -6.31 38.12 -21.88
C ILE A 537 -5.41 38.94 -22.81
N GLY A 538 -4.10 38.65 -22.84
CA GLY A 538 -3.16 39.33 -23.74
C GLY A 538 -3.50 39.13 -25.21
N MET A 539 -3.83 37.89 -25.61
CA MET A 539 -4.29 37.59 -26.97
C MET A 539 -5.62 38.27 -27.30
N ALA A 540 -6.59 38.26 -26.40
CA ALA A 540 -7.86 38.96 -26.59
C ALA A 540 -7.65 40.47 -26.75
N GLY A 541 -6.78 41.08 -25.92
CA GLY A 541 -6.40 42.49 -26.04
C GLY A 541 -5.76 42.82 -27.38
N MET A 542 -4.85 41.96 -27.88
CA MET A 542 -4.24 42.13 -29.20
C MET A 542 -5.27 42.03 -30.34
N ILE A 543 -6.20 41.08 -30.27
CA ILE A 543 -7.26 40.93 -31.28
C ILE A 543 -8.18 42.17 -31.29
N VAL A 544 -8.55 42.68 -30.12
CA VAL A 544 -9.35 43.91 -29.99
C VAL A 544 -8.59 45.10 -30.58
N LEU A 545 -7.32 45.27 -30.25
CA LEU A 545 -6.47 46.34 -30.79
C LEU A 545 -6.38 46.29 -32.32
N LEU A 546 -6.10 45.11 -32.88
CA LEU A 546 -6.02 44.90 -34.32
C LEU A 546 -7.36 45.17 -35.02
N SER A 547 -8.47 44.82 -34.38
CA SER A 547 -9.81 45.12 -34.88
C SER A 547 -10.10 46.62 -34.91
N PHE A 548 -9.71 47.36 -33.85
CA PHE A 548 -9.81 48.82 -33.82
C PHE A 548 -8.95 49.47 -34.90
N ILE A 549 -7.71 49.00 -35.10
CA ILE A 549 -6.83 49.50 -36.16
C ILE A 549 -7.45 49.25 -37.54
N SER A 550 -8.02 48.06 -37.78
CA SER A 550 -8.68 47.70 -39.03
C SER A 550 -9.89 48.61 -39.33
N VAL A 551 -10.74 48.86 -38.33
CA VAL A 551 -11.89 49.77 -38.45
C VAL A 551 -11.42 51.20 -38.69
N TYR A 552 -10.41 51.67 -37.95
CA TYR A 552 -9.85 53.02 -38.11
C TYR A 552 -9.25 53.25 -39.51
N MET A 553 -8.48 52.29 -40.01
CA MET A 553 -7.92 52.32 -41.37
C MET A 553 -9.03 52.30 -42.43
N SER A 554 -10.08 51.51 -42.22
CA SER A 554 -11.24 51.48 -43.11
C SER A 554 -11.97 52.82 -43.16
N LEU A 555 -12.12 53.50 -42.01
CA LEU A 555 -12.70 54.85 -41.94
C LEU A 555 -11.84 55.89 -42.67
N ILE A 556 -10.51 55.80 -42.57
CA ILE A 556 -9.58 56.67 -43.33
C ILE A 556 -9.73 56.46 -44.84
N VAL A 557 -9.84 55.20 -45.29
CA VAL A 557 -10.03 54.85 -46.71
C VAL A 557 -11.39 55.34 -47.23
N VAL A 558 -12.46 55.21 -46.45
CA VAL A 558 -13.78 55.75 -46.81
C VAL A 558 -13.76 57.28 -46.89
N LYS A 559 -13.08 57.94 -45.94
CA LYS A 559 -12.94 59.40 -45.94
C LYS A 559 -12.10 59.91 -47.11
N THR A 560 -11.10 59.16 -47.55
CA THR A 560 -10.31 59.51 -48.76
C THR A 560 -11.06 59.22 -50.05
N LYS A 561 -11.90 58.17 -50.11
CA LYS A 561 -12.80 57.92 -51.26
C LYS A 561 -13.92 58.96 -51.38
N SER A 562 -14.54 59.37 -50.28
CA SER A 562 -15.59 60.41 -50.31
C SER A 562 -15.06 61.78 -50.74
N VAL A 563 -13.83 62.12 -50.34
CA VAL A 563 -13.15 63.34 -50.82
C VAL A 563 -12.72 63.24 -52.29
N ALA A 564 -12.45 62.03 -52.80
CA ALA A 564 -12.14 61.81 -54.22
C ALA A 564 -13.41 61.84 -55.11
N GLU A 565 -14.57 61.40 -54.61
CA GLU A 565 -15.85 61.47 -55.33
C GLU A 565 -16.44 62.88 -55.37
N MET A 566 -16.20 63.73 -54.36
CA MET A 566 -16.60 65.15 -54.37
C MET A 566 -15.81 66.02 -55.36
N LYS A 567 -14.81 65.48 -56.07
CA LYS A 567 -14.01 66.18 -57.09
C LYS A 567 -14.35 65.79 -58.54
N LYS A 568 -15.37 64.98 -58.80
CA LYS A 568 -15.82 64.70 -60.17
C LYS A 568 -16.77 65.79 -60.67
N PRO A 569 -16.47 66.50 -61.78
CA PRO A 569 -17.40 67.45 -62.37
C PRO A 569 -18.59 66.72 -62.99
N ALA A 570 -19.79 67.27 -62.80
CA ALA A 570 -21.02 66.76 -63.39
C ALA A 570 -21.02 67.02 -64.91
N ILE A 571 -21.12 65.94 -65.69
CA ILE A 571 -21.41 66.00 -67.13
C ILE A 571 -22.91 65.69 -67.27
N TYR A 572 -23.66 66.68 -67.73
CA TYR A 572 -24.99 66.51 -68.30
C TYR A 572 -24.83 66.12 -69.78
N ASP A 573 -25.57 65.11 -70.24
CA ASP A 573 -26.16 65.21 -71.57
C ASP A 573 -27.41 64.32 -71.74
N ASN A 574 -28.35 64.85 -72.51
CA ASN A 574 -29.65 64.27 -72.86
C ASN A 574 -29.53 63.29 -74.02
N ASP A 575 -30.34 62.22 -74.04
CA ASP A 575 -31.39 61.97 -75.06
C ASP A 575 -31.81 60.49 -75.13
N ASP A 576 -33.14 60.33 -75.05
CA ASP A 576 -34.04 59.42 -75.77
C ASP A 576 -33.77 57.91 -75.93
N GLY A 577 -34.68 57.14 -75.33
CA GLY A 577 -35.38 56.05 -76.03
C GLY A 577 -34.96 54.60 -75.69
N PRO A 578 -35.83 53.61 -75.98
CA PRO A 578 -36.61 53.00 -74.89
C PRO A 578 -36.48 51.47 -74.78
N VAL A 579 -37.30 50.93 -73.87
CA VAL A 579 -37.94 49.60 -73.86
C VAL A 579 -37.34 48.52 -72.94
N VAL A 580 -38.27 47.92 -72.20
CA VAL A 580 -38.41 46.51 -71.76
C VAL A 580 -38.39 46.30 -70.23
N GLN A 581 -39.54 45.81 -69.74
CA GLN A 581 -39.84 45.31 -68.40
C GLN A 581 -39.09 43.98 -68.05
N PRO A 582 -39.55 43.14 -67.09
CA PRO A 582 -39.07 43.08 -65.71
C PRO A 582 -38.43 41.71 -65.38
N LYS A 583 -37.90 41.51 -64.17
CA LYS A 583 -38.26 40.33 -63.35
C LYS A 583 -37.70 40.38 -61.92
N ILE A 584 -38.67 40.32 -61.02
CA ILE A 584 -38.63 39.97 -59.61
C ILE A 584 -37.97 38.59 -59.42
N LYS A 585 -37.23 38.43 -58.31
CA LYS A 585 -37.37 37.26 -57.43
C LYS A 585 -37.13 37.69 -55.99
N LEU A 586 -38.15 37.43 -55.17
CA LEU A 586 -38.16 37.46 -53.72
C LEU A 586 -37.03 36.60 -53.13
#